data_AF-A0A443J879-F1
#
_entry.id   AF-A0A443J879-F1
#
_cell.length_a   1.000
_cell.length_b   1.000
_cell.length_c   1.000
_cell.angle_alpha   90.00
_cell.angle_beta   90.00
_cell.angle_gamma   90.00
#
_symmetry.space_group_name_H-M   'P 1'
#
loop_
_entity.id
_entity.type
_entity.pdbx_description
1 polymer ?
#
loop_
_entity_poly.entity_id
_entity_poly.type
_entity_poly.pdbx_seq_one_letter_code
_entity_poly.pdbx_strand_id
1 'polypeptide(L)'
;MTRKSTSAYTAANRAAWEASAPLHAQGTQWEHLLAQAAHPGFSVLDQTLTDKLRRLDLAGRSAVQVGCNNARELLSLASLGIVPKLGIDQSGAFLAQAQRLADASGARTRFLEADIYALPADIGTFDLCLITIGRIMRKLKNNPAKSIT
;
A
#
# COMPACT_ATOMS: atom_id res chain seq x y z
N MET A 1 -14.72 12.05 -28.14
CA MET A 1 -14.58 10.91 -27.20
C MET A 1 -15.28 11.28 -25.90
N THR A 2 -16.22 10.47 -25.42
CA THR A 2 -16.94 10.72 -24.16
C THR A 2 -16.00 10.43 -22.97
N ARG A 3 -15.86 11.39 -22.04
CA ARG A 3 -15.03 11.24 -20.85
C ARG A 3 -15.70 10.24 -19.89
N LYS A 4 -14.97 9.21 -19.44
CA LYS A 4 -15.50 8.30 -18.40
C LYS A 4 -15.61 9.05 -17.05
N SER A 5 -16.52 8.60 -16.19
CA SER A 5 -16.63 9.08 -14.81
C SER A 5 -15.42 8.63 -13.96
N THR A 6 -15.15 9.34 -12.86
CA THR A 6 -14.13 8.94 -11.87
C THR A 6 -14.36 7.52 -11.38
N SER A 7 -15.60 7.17 -11.03
CA SER A 7 -15.97 5.82 -10.58
C SER A 7 -15.64 4.72 -11.59
N ALA A 8 -15.78 4.99 -12.90
CA ALA A 8 -15.41 4.03 -13.94
C ALA A 8 -13.89 3.85 -14.04
N TYR A 9 -13.10 4.89 -13.75
CA TYR A 9 -11.64 4.78 -13.70
C TYR A 9 -11.18 4.03 -12.45
N THR A 10 -11.74 4.31 -11.28
CA THR A 10 -11.34 3.65 -10.03
C THR A 10 -11.76 2.19 -10.01
N ALA A 11 -12.95 1.84 -10.52
CA ALA A 11 -13.36 0.45 -10.69
C ALA A 11 -12.43 -0.34 -11.63
N ALA A 12 -12.02 0.27 -12.75
CA ALA A 12 -11.08 -0.38 -13.68
C ALA A 12 -9.67 -0.52 -13.09
N ASN A 13 -9.22 0.46 -12.32
CA ASN A 13 -7.95 0.40 -11.61
C ASN A 13 -7.97 -0.69 -10.53
N ARG A 14 -9.02 -0.74 -9.71
CA ARG A 14 -9.23 -1.78 -8.71
C ARG A 14 -9.19 -3.17 -9.33
N ALA A 15 -9.92 -3.40 -10.42
CA ALA A 15 -9.92 -4.70 -11.10
C ALA A 15 -8.52 -5.09 -11.61
N ALA A 16 -7.72 -4.13 -12.09
CA ALA A 16 -6.35 -4.39 -12.53
C ALA A 16 -5.42 -4.75 -11.35
N TRP A 17 -5.57 -4.10 -10.20
CA TRP A 17 -4.80 -4.40 -9.00
C TRP A 17 -5.20 -5.72 -8.35
N GLU A 18 -6.50 -6.01 -8.28
CA GLU A 18 -7.01 -7.30 -7.83
C GLU A 18 -6.41 -8.46 -8.65
N ALA A 19 -6.41 -8.34 -9.98
CA ALA A 19 -5.86 -9.37 -10.86
C ALA A 19 -4.33 -9.54 -10.73
N SER A 20 -3.61 -8.49 -10.34
CA SER A 20 -2.14 -8.54 -10.21
C SER A 20 -1.68 -8.96 -8.80
N ALA A 21 -2.57 -8.86 -7.79
CA ALA A 21 -2.24 -9.13 -6.40
C ALA A 21 -1.63 -10.53 -6.18
N PRO A 22 -2.17 -11.64 -6.73
CA PRO A 22 -1.60 -12.97 -6.53
C PRO A 22 -0.14 -13.08 -6.98
N LEU A 23 0.22 -12.36 -8.06
CA LEU A 23 1.58 -12.35 -8.60
C LEU A 23 2.60 -11.70 -7.66
N HIS A 24 2.13 -10.85 -6.72
CA HIS A 24 2.96 -10.18 -5.73
C HIS A 24 3.08 -10.96 -4.41
N ALA A 25 2.29 -12.03 -4.24
CA ALA A 25 2.26 -12.88 -3.05
C ALA A 25 2.84 -14.28 -3.28
N GLN A 26 3.72 -14.42 -4.29
CA GLN A 26 4.30 -15.70 -4.68
C GLN A 26 5.81 -15.58 -4.94
N GLY A 27 6.49 -16.71 -4.86
CA GLY A 27 7.92 -16.83 -5.15
C GLY A 27 8.82 -16.28 -4.04
N THR A 28 10.12 -16.37 -4.29
CA THR A 28 11.18 -16.12 -3.31
C THR A 28 11.20 -14.70 -2.76
N GLN A 29 10.79 -13.71 -3.56
CA GLN A 29 10.72 -12.31 -3.10
C GLN A 29 9.66 -12.13 -2.02
N TRP A 30 8.50 -12.77 -2.16
CA TRP A 30 7.44 -12.73 -1.16
C TRP A 30 7.83 -13.48 0.11
N GLU A 31 8.43 -14.66 -0.04
CA GLU A 31 8.93 -15.46 1.09
C GLU A 31 9.99 -14.69 1.89
N HIS A 32 10.94 -14.04 1.21
CA HIS A 32 11.94 -13.21 1.83
C HIS A 32 11.32 -12.00 2.53
N LEU A 33 10.34 -11.34 1.92
CA LEU A 33 9.64 -10.21 2.54
C LEU A 33 8.93 -10.63 3.84
N LEU A 34 8.25 -11.77 3.84
CA LEU A 34 7.60 -12.32 5.05
C LEU A 34 8.63 -12.65 6.14
N ALA A 35 9.75 -13.29 5.77
CA ALA A 35 10.81 -13.61 6.71
C ALA A 35 11.42 -12.34 7.32
N GLN A 36 11.68 -11.32 6.50
CA GLN A 36 12.17 -10.02 6.96
C GLN A 36 11.17 -9.31 7.88
N ALA A 37 9.87 -9.35 7.55
CA ALA A 37 8.83 -8.75 8.37
C ALA A 37 8.79 -9.33 9.79
N ALA A 38 9.17 -10.59 9.98
CA ALA A 38 9.23 -11.25 11.28
C ALA A 38 10.43 -10.82 12.15
N HIS A 39 11.39 -10.05 11.60
CA HIS A 39 12.56 -9.59 12.34
C HIS A 39 12.36 -8.18 12.92
N PRO A 40 12.80 -7.93 14.17
CA PRO A 40 12.82 -6.58 14.74
C PRO A 40 13.58 -5.61 13.85
N GLY A 41 13.03 -4.40 13.68
CA GLY A 41 13.64 -3.37 12.82
C GLY A 41 13.39 -3.56 11.33
N PHE A 42 12.48 -4.45 10.92
CA PHE A 42 12.02 -4.57 9.54
C PHE A 42 11.73 -3.21 8.92
N SER A 43 12.37 -2.94 7.77
CA SER A 43 12.10 -1.75 6.98
C SER A 43 12.41 -1.99 5.51
N VAL A 44 11.51 -1.48 4.66
CA VAL A 44 11.69 -1.40 3.20
C VAL A 44 11.78 0.03 2.70
N LEU A 45 11.81 1.00 3.61
CA LEU A 45 11.90 2.42 3.26
C LEU A 45 13.29 2.71 2.71
N ASP A 46 13.36 3.54 1.68
CA ASP A 46 14.65 4.05 1.23
C ASP A 46 15.23 5.06 2.24
N GLN A 47 16.51 5.39 2.06
CA GLN A 47 17.22 6.32 2.94
C GLN A 47 16.60 7.73 2.92
N THR A 48 16.10 8.18 1.76
CA THR A 48 15.54 9.53 1.59
C THR A 48 14.28 9.70 2.44
N LEU A 49 13.36 8.74 2.37
CA LEU A 49 12.14 8.73 3.15
C LEU A 49 12.45 8.52 4.65
N THR A 50 13.36 7.60 4.95
CA THR A 50 13.81 7.34 6.34
C THR A 50 14.34 8.60 7.00
N ASP A 51 15.23 9.33 6.33
CA ASP A 51 15.84 10.55 6.88
C ASP A 51 14.82 11.69 7.06
N LYS A 52 13.86 11.81 6.12
CA LYS A 52 12.77 12.76 6.25
C LYS A 52 11.91 12.45 7.48
N LEU A 53 11.52 11.18 7.66
CA LEU A 53 10.68 10.76 8.79
C LEU A 53 11.39 10.93 10.13
N ARG A 54 12.69 10.62 10.21
CA ARG A 54 13.50 10.83 11.43
C ARG A 54 13.54 12.29 11.86
N ARG A 55 13.61 13.24 10.92
CA ARG A 55 13.60 14.69 11.23
C ARG A 55 12.27 15.22 11.76
N LEU A 56 11.17 14.47 11.56
CA LEU A 56 9.84 14.87 12.03
C LEU A 56 9.54 14.45 13.47
N ASP A 57 10.42 13.66 14.10
CA ASP A 57 10.29 13.17 15.49
C ASP A 57 8.90 12.58 15.81
N LEU A 58 8.49 11.63 14.98
CA LEU A 58 7.15 11.02 15.04
C LEU A 58 7.12 9.73 15.89
N ALA A 59 8.08 9.51 16.78
CA ALA A 59 8.06 8.36 17.67
C ALA A 59 6.80 8.36 18.55
N GLY A 60 6.12 7.22 18.64
CA GLY A 60 4.83 7.05 19.32
C GLY A 60 3.63 7.65 18.58
N ARG A 61 3.83 8.37 17.46
CA ARG A 61 2.76 8.99 16.67
C ARG A 61 2.10 7.98 15.74
N SER A 62 0.84 8.22 15.43
CA SER A 62 0.03 7.32 14.59
C SER A 62 0.08 7.68 13.12
N ALA A 63 0.18 6.65 12.27
CA ALA A 63 0.24 6.81 10.82
C ALA A 63 -0.89 6.07 10.09
N VAL A 64 -1.34 6.67 9.00
CA VAL A 64 -2.17 6.04 7.97
C VAL A 64 -1.39 6.02 6.66
N GLN A 65 -1.53 4.95 5.85
CA GLN A 65 -1.07 4.94 4.46
C GLN A 65 -2.26 4.75 3.52
N VAL A 66 -2.39 5.66 2.55
CA VAL A 66 -3.44 5.58 1.51
C VAL A 66 -2.86 5.00 0.23
N GLY A 67 -3.56 4.02 -0.35
CA GLY A 67 -3.01 3.18 -1.42
C GLY A 67 -1.89 2.28 -0.90
N CYS A 68 -2.10 1.64 0.26
CA CYS A 68 -1.04 0.96 0.99
C CYS A 68 -0.56 -0.34 0.34
N ASN A 69 -1.27 -0.90 -0.65
CA ASN A 69 -0.97 -2.18 -1.23
C ASN A 69 -0.85 -3.26 -0.13
N ASN A 70 0.21 -4.07 -0.13
CA ASN A 70 0.50 -5.02 0.95
C ASN A 70 1.07 -4.37 2.23
N ALA A 71 0.99 -3.05 2.37
CA ALA A 71 1.35 -2.25 3.55
C ALA A 71 2.81 -2.39 4.04
N ARG A 72 3.73 -2.94 3.23
CA ARG A 72 5.14 -3.09 3.63
C ARG A 72 5.80 -1.78 4.08
N GLU A 73 5.45 -0.66 3.45
CA GLU A 73 5.99 0.66 3.80
C GLU A 73 5.37 1.20 5.09
N LEU A 74 4.04 1.10 5.24
CA LEU A 74 3.35 1.44 6.50
C LEU A 74 3.94 0.66 7.67
N LEU A 75 4.09 -0.66 7.55
CA LEU A 75 4.63 -1.52 8.60
C LEU A 75 6.09 -1.17 8.93
N SER A 76 6.87 -0.75 7.94
CA SER A 76 8.26 -0.31 8.15
C SER A 76 8.38 0.91 9.05
N LEU A 77 7.32 1.72 9.19
CA LEU A 77 7.31 2.89 10.07
C LEU A 77 7.54 2.50 11.55
N ALA A 78 7.20 1.27 11.94
CA ALA A 78 7.45 0.75 13.28
C ALA A 78 8.94 0.72 13.64
N SER A 79 9.84 0.52 12.67
CA SER A 79 11.30 0.60 12.87
C SER A 79 11.78 2.00 13.27
N LEU A 80 10.97 3.03 13.04
CA LEU A 80 11.21 4.42 13.41
C LEU A 80 10.40 4.83 14.66
N GLY A 81 9.75 3.88 15.33
CA GLY A 81 8.88 4.12 16.49
C GLY A 81 7.51 4.71 16.14
N ILE A 82 7.17 4.87 14.86
CA ILE A 82 5.87 5.39 14.41
C ILE A 82 4.86 4.22 14.40
N VAL A 83 3.64 4.45 14.88
CA VAL A 83 2.59 3.43 15.01
C VAL A 83 1.83 3.27 13.69
N PRO A 84 1.97 2.14 12.96
CA PRO A 84 1.19 1.88 11.75
C PRO A 84 -0.26 1.56 12.10
N LYS A 85 -1.15 2.55 12.05
CA LYS A 85 -2.50 2.43 12.60
C LYS A 85 -3.54 1.99 11.58
N LEU A 86 -3.44 2.46 10.33
CA LEU A 86 -4.39 2.12 9.27
C LEU A 86 -3.73 2.06 7.89
N GLY A 87 -3.89 0.94 7.18
CA GLY A 87 -3.64 0.84 5.75
C GLY A 87 -4.97 0.91 4.98
N ILE A 88 -5.03 1.75 3.94
CA ILE A 88 -6.19 1.86 3.06
C ILE A 88 -5.77 1.47 1.65
N ASP A 89 -6.46 0.50 1.04
CA ASP A 89 -6.27 0.16 -0.37
C ASP A 89 -7.62 -0.20 -1.00
N GLN A 90 -7.74 -0.05 -2.31
CA GLN A 90 -8.95 -0.45 -3.03
C GLN A 90 -9.01 -1.97 -3.28
N SER A 91 -7.88 -2.68 -3.12
CA SER A 91 -7.76 -4.11 -3.42
C SER A 91 -7.73 -4.95 -2.15
N GLY A 92 -8.83 -5.66 -1.88
CA GLY A 92 -8.92 -6.66 -0.82
C GLY A 92 -7.85 -7.76 -0.92
N ALA A 93 -7.46 -8.17 -2.13
CA ALA A 93 -6.40 -9.17 -2.31
C ALA A 93 -5.01 -8.68 -1.84
N PHE A 94 -4.72 -7.37 -1.98
CA PHE A 94 -3.51 -6.79 -1.39
C PHE A 94 -3.64 -6.59 0.12
N LEU A 95 -4.83 -6.24 0.62
CA LEU A 95 -5.05 -6.16 2.06
C LEU A 95 -4.92 -7.51 2.76
N ALA A 96 -5.27 -8.62 2.11
CA ALA A 96 -4.99 -9.96 2.61
C ALA A 96 -3.48 -10.22 2.76
N GLN A 97 -2.65 -9.70 1.85
CA GLN A 97 -1.18 -9.76 1.98
C GLN A 97 -0.69 -8.85 3.09
N ALA A 98 -1.28 -7.66 3.21
CA ALA A 98 -0.96 -6.72 4.28
C ALA A 98 -1.22 -7.33 5.66
N GLN A 99 -2.32 -8.08 5.81
CA GLN A 99 -2.60 -8.82 7.03
C GLN A 99 -1.51 -9.83 7.35
N ARG A 100 -1.06 -10.63 6.36
CA ARG A 100 0.03 -11.60 6.56
C ARG A 100 1.34 -10.94 7.00
N LEU A 101 1.68 -9.77 6.46
CA LEU A 101 2.87 -9.02 6.87
C LEU A 101 2.70 -8.38 8.26
N ALA A 102 1.51 -7.90 8.59
CA ALA A 102 1.19 -7.38 9.92
C ALA A 102 1.31 -8.49 10.98
N ASP A 103 0.77 -9.68 10.69
CA ASP A 103 0.85 -10.85 11.56
C ASP A 103 2.31 -11.27 11.77
N ALA A 104 3.11 -11.33 10.70
CA ALA A 104 4.53 -11.66 10.79
C ALA A 104 5.32 -10.65 11.63
N SER A 105 5.04 -9.35 11.46
CA SER A 105 5.71 -8.27 12.21
C SER A 105 5.17 -8.04 13.62
N GLY A 106 4.07 -8.70 14.00
CA GLY A 106 3.37 -8.46 15.27
C GLY A 106 2.67 -7.10 15.36
N ALA A 107 2.53 -6.39 14.24
CA ALA A 107 1.89 -5.07 14.19
C ALA A 107 0.37 -5.19 14.29
N ARG A 108 -0.24 -4.34 15.13
CA ARG A 108 -1.71 -4.26 15.29
C ARG A 108 -2.31 -3.23 14.34
N THR A 109 -2.02 -3.38 13.05
CA THR A 109 -2.46 -2.47 11.98
C THR A 109 -3.88 -2.84 11.53
N ARG A 110 -4.76 -1.84 11.37
CA ARG A 110 -6.07 -2.04 10.73
C ARG A 110 -5.95 -1.90 9.21
N PHE A 111 -6.82 -2.58 8.48
CA PHE A 111 -6.91 -2.48 7.02
C PHE A 111 -8.32 -2.13 6.58
N LEU A 112 -8.45 -1.20 5.63
CA LEU A 112 -9.72 -0.75 5.07
C LEU A 112 -9.70 -0.87 3.55
N GLU A 113 -10.61 -1.68 3.02
CA GLU A 113 -10.87 -1.72 1.58
C GLU A 113 -11.74 -0.53 1.19
N ALA A 114 -11.18 0.45 0.48
CA ALA A 114 -11.93 1.63 0.04
C ALA A 114 -11.33 2.31 -1.19
N ASP A 115 -12.21 2.93 -1.99
CA ASP A 115 -11.82 3.92 -2.98
C ASP A 115 -11.47 5.25 -2.28
N ILE A 116 -10.31 5.83 -2.59
CA ILE A 116 -9.87 7.12 -2.02
C ILE A 116 -10.86 8.26 -2.29
N TYR A 117 -11.59 8.20 -3.42
CA TYR A 117 -12.60 9.21 -3.74
C TYR A 117 -13.95 8.99 -3.04
N ALA A 118 -14.09 7.87 -2.32
CA ALA A 118 -15.29 7.47 -1.59
C ALA A 118 -14.94 6.91 -0.20
N LEU A 119 -13.97 7.52 0.48
CA LEU A 119 -13.59 7.11 1.84
C LEU A 119 -14.75 7.32 2.81
N PRO A 120 -14.95 6.40 3.78
CA PRO A 120 -15.86 6.63 4.89
C PRO A 120 -15.53 7.92 5.64
N ALA A 121 -16.53 8.60 6.16
CA ALA A 121 -16.33 9.85 6.88
C ALA A 121 -15.52 9.68 8.18
N ASP A 122 -15.62 8.52 8.83
CA ASP A 122 -14.93 8.20 10.08
C ASP A 122 -13.90 7.10 9.89
N ILE A 123 -12.73 7.47 9.37
CA ILE A 123 -11.54 6.59 9.33
C ILE A 123 -10.62 6.81 10.54
N GLY A 124 -10.95 7.79 11.39
CA GLY A 124 -10.16 8.25 12.53
C GLY A 124 -9.17 9.37 12.20
N THR A 125 -8.41 9.78 13.22
CA THR A 125 -7.34 10.79 13.13
C THR A 125 -5.96 10.14 13.24
N PHE A 126 -5.00 10.76 12.55
CA PHE A 126 -3.62 10.31 12.43
C PHE A 126 -2.68 11.51 12.46
N ASP A 127 -1.48 11.31 13.01
CA ASP A 127 -0.43 12.33 13.05
C ASP A 127 0.37 12.37 11.74
N LEU A 128 0.41 11.25 11.00
CA LEU A 128 1.08 11.12 9.70
C LEU A 128 0.15 10.46 8.67
N CYS A 129 -0.01 11.09 7.51
CA CYS A 129 -0.56 10.46 6.31
C CYS A 129 0.57 10.20 5.32
N LEU A 130 0.89 8.93 5.09
CA LEU A 130 1.89 8.49 4.14
C LEU A 130 1.22 8.21 2.78
N ILE A 131 1.76 8.81 1.73
CA ILE A 131 1.42 8.50 0.34
C ILE A 131 2.74 8.28 -0.38
N THR A 132 2.96 7.05 -0.85
CA THR A 132 4.14 6.67 -1.65
C THR A 132 3.71 6.52 -3.10
N ILE A 133 4.27 5.57 -3.85
CA ILE A 133 3.80 5.26 -5.20
C ILE A 133 2.44 4.57 -5.10
N GLY A 134 1.39 5.37 -4.97
CA GLY A 134 0.01 4.94 -5.10
C GLY A 134 -0.21 4.49 -6.55
N ARG A 135 -0.48 3.21 -6.74
CA ARG A 135 -0.65 2.66 -8.09
C ARG A 135 -2.02 3.03 -8.66
N ILE A 136 -2.14 4.23 -9.21
CA ILE A 136 -3.26 4.60 -10.08
C ILE A 136 -2.85 4.23 -11.51
N MET A 137 -3.16 3.01 -11.93
CA MET A 137 -2.98 2.57 -13.30
C MET A 137 -4.12 3.10 -14.16
N ARG A 138 -3.82 4.05 -15.03
CA ARG A 138 -4.60 4.24 -16.26
C ARG A 138 -4.29 3.04 -17.16
N LYS A 139 -5.29 2.18 -17.44
CA LYS A 139 -5.18 1.19 -18.51
C LYS A 139 -4.86 1.96 -19.81
N LEU A 140 -3.60 1.96 -20.24
CA LEU A 140 -3.27 2.37 -21.60
C LEU A 140 -4.00 1.38 -22.49
N LYS A 141 -4.92 1.87 -23.33
CA LYS A 141 -5.55 1.02 -24.33
C LYS A 141 -4.42 0.33 -25.09
N ASN A 142 -4.51 -1.00 -25.23
CA ASN A 142 -3.66 -1.78 -26.11
C ASN A 142 -3.43 -1.01 -27.41
N ASN A 143 -2.19 -0.61 -27.67
CA ASN A 143 -1.78 -0.27 -29.03
C ASN A 143 -1.54 -1.63 -29.70
N PRO A 144 -2.39 -2.08 -30.64
CA PRO A 144 -2.09 -3.30 -31.37
C PRO A 144 -0.73 -3.13 -32.03
N ALA A 145 0.08 -4.19 -31.93
CA ALA A 145 1.43 -4.28 -32.46
C ALA A 145 1.60 -3.50 -33.78
N LYS A 146 2.54 -2.56 -33.80
CA LYS A 146 3.22 -2.28 -35.06
C LYS A 146 4.08 -3.50 -35.33
N SER A 147 3.59 -4.38 -36.20
CA SER A 147 4.43 -5.34 -36.91
C SER A 147 5.56 -4.56 -37.57
N ILE A 148 6.78 -4.81 -37.14
CA ILE A 148 7.96 -4.45 -37.92
C ILE A 148 8.19 -5.66 -38.82
N THR A 149 7.77 -5.51 -40.07
CA THR A 149 8.34 -6.23 -41.20
C THR A 149 9.31 -5.28 -41.88
#